data_AF-A0A1E5UZS5-F1
#
_entry.id   AF-A0A1E5UZS5-F1
#
_cell.length_a   1.000
_cell.length_b   1.000
_cell.length_c   1.000
_cell.angle_alpha   90.00
_cell.angle_beta   90.00
_cell.angle_gamma   90.00
#
_symmetry.space_group_name_H-M   'P 1'
#
loop_
_entity.id
_entity.type
_entity.pdbx_description
1 polymer ?
#
loop_
_entity_poly.entity_id
_entity_poly.type
_entity_poly.pdbx_seq_one_letter_code
_entity_poly.pdbx_strand_id
1 'polypeptide(L)' 'LKWLMMAMVNSRQFKVSDWFLNRRKDYKDGRFSKVVIDTHDVKLGDDLERLRKTRVD' A
#
# COMPACT_ATOMS: atom_id res chain seq x y z
N LEU A 1 -13.19 -13.82 13.13
CA LEU A 1 -11.77 -13.59 12.74
C LEU A 1 -11.52 -13.80 11.25
N LYS A 2 -11.84 -14.97 10.67
CA LYS A 2 -11.60 -15.30 9.24
C LYS A 2 -12.22 -14.30 8.24
N TRP A 3 -13.46 -13.88 8.47
CA TRP A 3 -14.16 -12.89 7.63
C TRP A 3 -13.47 -11.52 7.61
N LEU A 4 -12.95 -11.06 8.75
CA LEU A 4 -12.24 -9.79 8.84
C LEU A 4 -10.91 -9.83 8.07
N MET A 5 -10.17 -10.92 8.18
CA MET A 5 -8.96 -11.13 7.37
C MET A 5 -9.29 -11.14 5.88
N MET A 6 -10.35 -11.83 5.47
CA MET A 6 -10.78 -11.89 4.07
C MET A 6 -11.17 -10.51 3.53
N ALA A 7 -11.87 -9.70 4.32
CA ALA A 7 -12.23 -8.32 3.97
C ALA A 7 -11.01 -7.40 3.84
N MET A 8 -9.98 -7.57 4.70
CA MET A 8 -8.76 -6.78 4.62
C MET A 8 -7.86 -7.16 3.45
N VAL A 9 -7.71 -8.45 3.16
CA VAL A 9 -6.86 -8.93 2.05
C VAL A 9 -7.52 -8.65 0.69
N ASN A 10 -8.84 -8.89 0.56
CA ASN A 10 -9.58 -8.75 -0.69
C ASN A 10 -10.54 -7.54 -0.70
N SER A 11 -10.09 -6.40 -0.18
CA SER A 11 -10.89 -5.16 -0.05
C SER A 11 -11.64 -4.72 -1.32
N ARG A 12 -11.09 -4.98 -2.52
CA ARG A 12 -11.75 -4.68 -3.81
C ARG A 12 -13.02 -5.49 -4.05
N GLN A 13 -13.09 -6.73 -3.56
CA GLN A 13 -14.28 -7.58 -3.72
C GLN A 13 -15.45 -7.07 -2.87
N PHE A 14 -15.16 -6.33 -1.80
CA PHE A 14 -16.14 -5.73 -0.90
C PHE A 14 -16.54 -4.31 -1.31
N LYS A 15 -16.19 -3.86 -2.53
CA LYS A 15 -16.46 -2.50 -3.04
C LYS A 15 -15.95 -1.40 -2.09
N VAL A 16 -14.88 -1.66 -1.34
CA VAL A 16 -14.24 -0.66 -0.50
C VAL A 16 -13.65 0.43 -1.40
N SER A 17 -14.03 1.68 -1.15
CA SER A 17 -13.53 2.81 -1.93
C SER A 17 -12.01 2.98 -1.80
N ASP A 18 -11.38 3.43 -2.88
CA ASP A 18 -9.92 3.60 -2.94
C ASP A 18 -9.36 4.57 -1.88
N TRP A 19 -10.17 5.50 -1.38
CA TRP A 19 -9.77 6.40 -0.31
C TRP A 19 -9.46 5.66 1.01
N PHE A 20 -10.03 4.49 1.26
CA PHE A 20 -9.72 3.67 2.44
C PHE A 20 -8.45 2.81 2.29
N LEU A 21 -7.82 2.81 1.12
CA LEU A 21 -6.64 1.98 0.86
C LEU A 21 -5.37 2.65 1.40
N ASN A 22 -4.57 1.87 2.12
CA ASN A 22 -3.38 2.37 2.82
C ASN A 22 -2.22 2.72 1.86
N ARG A 23 -2.26 2.28 0.61
CA ARG A 23 -1.32 2.70 -0.44
C ARG A 23 -2.09 3.45 -1.51
N ARG A 24 -1.95 4.76 -1.51
CA ARG A 24 -2.55 5.65 -2.49
C ARG A 24 -1.52 5.99 -3.56
N LYS A 25 -1.92 5.89 -4.84
CA LYS A 25 -1.11 6.30 -6.00
C LYS A 25 0.36 5.86 -5.88
N ASP A 26 0.57 4.54 -5.88
CA ASP A 26 1.92 3.97 -5.83
C ASP A 26 2.80 4.60 -6.92
N TYR A 27 4.06 4.91 -6.60
CA TYR A 27 4.91 5.62 -7.54
C TYR A 27 5.42 4.76 -8.70
N LYS A 28 5.41 3.44 -8.56
CA LYS A 28 5.78 2.51 -9.64
C LYS A 28 4.61 2.31 -10.59
N ASP A 29 3.46 1.94 -10.03
CA ASP A 29 2.33 1.44 -10.82
C ASP A 29 1.16 2.43 -10.93
N GLY A 30 1.18 3.54 -10.20
CA GLY A 30 0.10 4.54 -10.16
C GLY A 30 -1.18 4.07 -9.46
N ARG A 31 -1.24 2.82 -8.99
CA ARG A 31 -2.46 2.17 -8.48
C ARG A 31 -2.68 2.42 -6.99
N PHE A 32 -3.96 2.35 -6.60
CA PHE A 32 -4.39 2.28 -5.21
C PHE A 32 -4.45 0.82 -4.77
N SER A 33 -3.84 0.51 -3.63
CA SER A 33 -3.73 -0.87 -3.12
C SER A 33 -3.81 -0.92 -1.59
N LYS A 34 -4.30 -2.05 -1.05
CA LYS A 34 -4.12 -2.39 0.36
C LYS A 34 -2.79 -3.12 0.48
N VAL A 35 -1.94 -2.65 1.39
CA VAL A 35 -0.66 -3.29 1.71
C VAL A 35 -0.83 -4.00 3.05
N VAL A 36 -0.41 -5.27 3.10
CA VAL A 36 -0.45 -6.10 4.30
C VAL A 36 0.86 -5.89 5.07
N ILE A 37 0.84 -6.10 6.39
CA ILE A 37 1.95 -5.80 7.33
C ILE A 37 3.30 -6.32 6.81
N ASP A 38 3.38 -7.57 6.37
CA ASP A 38 4.62 -8.19 5.86
C ASP A 38 5.26 -7.41 4.70
N THR A 39 4.44 -6.90 3.80
CA THR A 39 4.87 -6.12 2.63
C THR A 39 4.97 -4.62 2.92
N HIS A 40 4.58 -4.18 4.11
CA HIS A 40 4.52 -2.77 4.47
C HIS A 40 5.91 -2.19 4.69
N ASP A 41 6.77 -2.90 5.42
CA ASP A 41 8.12 -2.46 5.73
C ASP A 41 9.01 -2.34 4.49
N VAL A 42 8.88 -3.29 3.54
CA VAL A 42 9.61 -3.25 2.26
C VAL A 42 9.25 -2.00 1.47
N LYS A 43 7.94 -1.70 1.33
CA LYS A 43 7.49 -0.53 0.58
C LYS A 43 7.91 0.79 1.23
N LEU A 44 7.87 0.87 2.56
CA LEU A 44 8.36 2.03 3.30
C LEU A 44 9.87 2.22 3.10
N GLY A 45 10.64 1.13 3.10
CA GLY A 45 12.08 1.16 2.82
C GLY A 45 12.39 1.73 1.44
N ASP A 46 11.71 1.26 0.40
CA ASP A 46 11.87 1.76 -0.97
C ASP A 46 11.53 3.24 -1.11
N ASP A 47 10.45 3.70 -0.46
CA ASP A 47 10.06 5.11 -0.48
C ASP A 47 11.11 5.98 0.22
N LEU A 48 11.64 5.54 1.37
CA LEU A 48 12.67 6.25 2.11
C LEU A 48 13.99 6.33 1.31
N GLU A 49 14.39 5.26 0.64
CA GLU A 49 15.57 5.27 -0.23
C GLU A 49 15.39 6.28 -1.38
N ARG A 50 14.21 6.30 -2.00
CA ARG A 50 13.90 7.28 -3.04
C ARG A 50 13.96 8.71 -2.52
N LEU A 51 13.33 8.99 -1.37
CA LEU A 51 13.37 10.32 -0.76
C LEU A 51 14.80 10.73 -0.41
N ARG A 52 15.65 9.78 -0.01
CA ARG A 52 17.07 10.04 0.22
C ARG A 52 17.79 10.42 -1.06
N LYS A 53 17.54 9.72 -2.18
CA LYS A 53 18.11 10.05 -3.49
C LYS A 53 17.71 11.46 -3.94
N THR A 54 16.42 11.81 -3.91
CA THR A 54 15.93 13.15 -4.29
C THR A 54 16.43 14.30 -3.41
N ARG A 55 16.92 14.02 -2.19
CA ARG A 55 17.52 15.04 -1.31
C ARG A 55 19.03 15.21 -1.48
N VAL A 56 19.68 14.24 -2.11
CA VAL A 56 21.15 14.24 -2.33
C VAL A 56 21.51 14.88 -3.67
N ASP A 57 20.57 14.86 -4.62
CA ASP A 57 20.56 15.75 -5.80
C ASP A 57 19.98 17.13 -5.46
#